data_AF-A0A1I7U0Y7-F1
#
_entry.id   AF-A0A1I7U0Y7-F1
#
_cell.length_a   1.000
_cell.length_b   1.000
_cell.length_c   1.000
_cell.angle_alpha   90.00
_cell.angle_beta   90.00
_cell.angle_gamma   90.00
#
_symmetry.space_group_name_H-M   'P 1'
#
loop_
_entity.id
_entity.type
_entity.pdbx_description
1 polymer ?
#
loop_
_entity_poly.entity_id
_entity_poly.type
_entity_poly.pdbx_seq_one_letter_code
_entity_poly.pdbx_strand_id
1 'polypeptide(L)'
;MNSKIALFAFLAIISMVTAQRKEDIFARAVGPCIADKCQSRHTCYYGQCVPDGIAPAMPSLDKSAAIGPCINYLCPGDAFCHQGHCYNNNV
;
A
#
# COMPACT_ATOMS: atom_id res chain seq x y z
N MET A 1 12.09 0.63 37.92
CA MET A 1 11.94 1.05 36.50
C MET A 1 10.52 0.72 36.09
N ASN A 2 9.70 1.74 35.81
CA ASN A 2 8.24 1.57 35.77
C ASN A 2 7.83 0.75 34.55
N SER A 3 7.16 -0.39 34.76
CA SER A 3 6.68 -1.32 33.72
C SER A 3 5.97 -0.61 32.55
N LYS A 4 5.23 0.47 32.86
CA LYS A 4 4.56 1.33 31.86
C LYS A 4 5.54 2.01 30.90
N ILE A 5 6.69 2.50 31.38
CA ILE A 5 7.72 3.17 30.56
C ILE A 5 8.38 2.19 29.60
N ALA A 6 8.65 0.96 30.05
CA ALA A 6 9.15 -0.09 29.17
C ALA A 6 8.14 -0.43 28.07
N LEU A 7 6.85 -0.56 28.43
CA LEU A 7 5.78 -0.88 27.48
C LEU A 7 5.59 0.20 26.40
N PHE A 8 5.64 1.48 26.79
CA PHE A 8 5.58 2.60 25.84
C PHE A 8 6.81 2.65 24.92
N ALA A 9 8.00 2.36 25.45
CA ALA A 9 9.22 2.29 24.63
C ALA A 9 9.14 1.15 23.59
N PHE A 10 8.68 -0.04 23.99
CA PHE A 10 8.50 -1.16 23.05
C PHE A 10 7.47 -0.83 21.94
N LEU A 11 6.33 -0.21 22.29
CA LEU A 11 5.34 0.21 21.29
C LEU A 11 5.89 1.25 20.31
N ALA A 12 6.68 2.22 20.80
CA ALA A 12 7.31 3.22 19.95
C ALA A 12 8.31 2.61 18.96
N ILE A 13 9.11 1.63 19.40
CA ILE A 13 10.07 0.92 18.54
C ILE A 13 9.32 0.11 17.47
N ILE A 14 8.25 -0.58 17.83
CA ILE A 14 7.44 -1.37 16.87
C ILE A 14 6.82 -0.45 15.81
N SER A 15 6.28 0.71 16.21
CA SER A 15 5.70 1.72 15.30
C SER A 15 6.73 2.28 14.30
N MET A 16 7.96 2.56 14.76
CA MET A 16 9.03 3.03 13.88
C MET A 16 9.46 1.96 12.85
N VAL A 17 9.53 0.69 13.25
CA VAL A 17 9.96 -0.41 12.36
C VAL A 17 8.93 -0.67 11.26
N THR A 18 7.63 -0.57 11.55
CA THR A 18 6.58 -0.76 10.54
C THR A 18 6.50 0.38 9.54
N ALA A 19 6.73 1.63 9.99
CA ALA A 19 6.79 2.79 9.12
C ALA A 19 7.95 2.71 8.12
N GLN A 20 9.16 2.32 8.58
CA GLN A 20 10.33 2.17 7.70
C GLN A 20 10.09 1.16 6.56
N ARG A 21 9.45 0.01 6.86
CA ARG A 21 9.15 -1.00 5.84
C ARG A 21 8.23 -0.51 4.73
N LYS A 22 7.24 0.35 5.05
CA LYS A 22 6.28 0.84 4.04
C LYS A 22 6.99 1.72 3.01
N GLU A 23 7.83 2.63 3.48
CA GLU A 23 8.62 3.55 2.64
C GLU A 23 9.57 2.78 1.71
N ASP A 24 10.25 1.75 2.22
CA ASP A 24 11.17 0.90 1.45
C ASP A 24 10.50 0.10 0.30
N ILE A 25 9.22 -0.21 0.42
CA ILE A 25 8.46 -0.93 -0.62
C ILE A 25 8.12 0.03 -1.76
N PHE A 26 7.59 1.22 -1.44
CA PHE A 26 7.24 2.22 -2.44
C PHE A 26 8.46 2.88 -3.07
N ALA A 27 9.59 2.96 -2.38
CA ALA A 27 10.87 3.39 -2.96
C ALA A 27 11.36 2.47 -4.09
N ARG A 28 10.91 1.20 -4.10
CA ARG A 28 11.20 0.23 -5.16
C ARG A 28 10.08 0.12 -6.20
N ALA A 29 9.09 1.01 -6.17
CA ALA A 29 8.03 1.04 -7.16
C ALA A 29 8.60 1.41 -8.54
N VAL A 30 8.21 0.65 -9.56
CA VAL A 30 8.67 0.84 -10.95
C VAL A 30 7.66 1.60 -11.81
N GLY A 31 6.45 1.84 -11.30
CA GLY A 31 5.39 2.57 -11.99
C GLY A 31 4.00 2.20 -11.48
N PRO A 32 2.93 2.81 -12.03
CA PRO A 32 1.56 2.49 -11.64
C PRO A 32 1.11 1.14 -12.21
N CYS A 33 0.15 0.51 -11.53
CA CYS A 33 -0.54 -0.65 -12.06
C CYS A 33 -1.47 -0.25 -13.21
N ILE A 34 -1.50 -1.06 -14.26
CA ILE A 34 -2.42 -0.88 -15.39
C ILE A 34 -3.32 -2.11 -15.42
N ALA A 35 -4.62 -1.92 -15.22
CA ALA A 35 -5.61 -3.00 -15.19
C ALA A 35 -5.29 -4.09 -14.14
N ASP A 36 -4.89 -3.69 -12.93
CA ASP A 36 -4.42 -4.58 -11.85
C ASP A 36 -3.24 -5.48 -12.25
N LYS A 37 -2.51 -5.11 -13.30
CA LYS A 37 -1.35 -5.85 -13.82
C LYS A 37 -0.09 -5.01 -13.78
N CYS A 38 1.01 -5.73 -13.62
CA CYS A 38 2.36 -5.22 -13.64
C CYS A 38 3.22 -6.06 -14.58
N GLN A 39 4.45 -5.59 -14.84
CA GLN A 39 5.43 -6.36 -15.58
C GLN A 39 5.77 -7.68 -14.87
N SER A 40 6.42 -8.60 -15.59
CA SER A 40 6.90 -9.85 -14.99
C SER A 40 7.77 -9.55 -13.76
N ARG A 41 7.67 -10.39 -12.72
CA ARG A 41 8.38 -10.24 -11.43
C ARG A 41 7.91 -9.06 -10.56
N HIS A 42 6.75 -8.46 -10.87
CA HIS A 42 6.18 -7.37 -10.09
C HIS A 42 4.72 -7.66 -9.78
N THR A 43 4.31 -7.24 -8.58
CA THR A 43 2.93 -7.32 -8.11
C THR A 43 2.36 -5.92 -7.96
N CYS A 44 1.06 -5.80 -8.19
CA CYS A 44 0.35 -4.57 -7.88
C CYS A 44 0.16 -4.46 -6.37
N TYR A 45 0.61 -3.35 -5.76
CA TYR A 45 0.46 -3.05 -4.34
C TYR A 45 0.05 -1.58 -4.19
N TYR A 46 -1.16 -1.31 -3.70
CA TYR A 46 -1.74 0.05 -3.63
C TYR A 46 -1.59 0.85 -4.93
N GLY A 47 -1.86 0.22 -6.07
CA GLY A 47 -1.74 0.87 -7.39
C GLY A 47 -0.32 1.08 -7.90
N GLN A 48 0.69 0.62 -7.17
CA GLN A 48 2.08 0.68 -7.59
C GLN A 48 2.59 -0.72 -7.91
N CYS A 49 3.31 -0.84 -9.01
CA CYS A 49 4.04 -2.04 -9.35
C CYS A 49 5.33 -2.09 -8.53
N VAL A 50 5.41 -3.07 -7.65
CA VAL A 50 6.55 -3.31 -6.77
C VAL A 50 7.08 -4.73 -7.01
N PRO A 51 8.38 -4.99 -6.81
CA PRO A 51 8.95 -6.31 -6.99
C PRO A 51 8.21 -7.41 -6.21
N ASP A 52 8.11 -8.59 -6.80
CA ASP A 52 7.52 -9.74 -6.11
C ASP A 52 8.35 -10.11 -4.86
N GLY A 53 7.66 -10.43 -3.77
CA GLY A 53 8.28 -10.89 -2.53
C GLY A 53 8.70 -9.78 -1.55
N ILE A 54 8.60 -8.50 -1.92
CA ILE A 54 8.79 -7.38 -0.96
C ILE A 54 7.46 -6.86 -0.40
N ALA A 55 6.39 -6.91 -1.19
CA ALA A 55 5.07 -6.45 -0.77
C ALA A 55 4.40 -7.49 0.14
N PRO A 56 3.85 -7.07 1.29
CA PRO A 56 2.98 -7.94 2.07
C PRO A 56 1.67 -8.19 1.29
N ALA A 57 0.88 -9.16 1.77
CA ALA A 57 -0.45 -9.39 1.21
C ALA A 57 -1.28 -8.11 1.31
N MET A 58 -1.85 -7.67 0.19
CA MET A 58 -2.72 -6.50 0.16
C MET A 58 -3.96 -6.78 1.02
N PRO A 59 -4.37 -5.86 1.92
CA PRO A 59 -5.61 -6.03 2.66
C PRO A 59 -6.80 -6.09 1.69
N SER A 60 -7.89 -6.75 2.07
CA SER A 60 -9.11 -6.69 1.26
C SER A 60 -9.69 -5.28 1.35
N LEU A 61 -9.69 -4.53 0.24
CA LEU A 61 -10.36 -3.24 0.20
C LEU A 61 -11.88 -3.44 0.10
N ASP A 62 -12.60 -2.77 0.99
CA ASP A 62 -14.06 -2.71 0.94
C ASP A 62 -14.48 -1.80 -0.22
N LYS A 63 -15.31 -2.32 -1.13
CA LYS A 63 -15.86 -1.56 -2.26
C LYS A 63 -16.63 -0.31 -1.81
N SER A 64 -17.17 -0.32 -0.60
CA SER A 64 -17.88 0.83 -0.01
C SER A 64 -16.94 2.02 0.25
N ALA A 65 -15.64 1.76 0.41
CA ALA A 65 -14.60 2.78 0.55
C ALA A 65 -14.08 3.30 -0.81
N ALA A 66 -14.60 2.77 -1.93
CA ALA A 66 -14.22 3.25 -3.25
C ALA A 66 -14.76 4.67 -3.48
N ILE A 67 -13.89 5.54 -3.97
CA ILE A 67 -14.22 6.90 -4.40
C ILE A 67 -15.10 6.85 -5.66
N GLY A 68 -14.89 5.84 -6.50
CA GLY A 68 -15.59 5.66 -7.77
C GLY A 68 -15.02 4.54 -8.63
N PRO A 69 -15.44 4.41 -9.90
CA PRO A 69 -14.85 3.46 -10.85
C PRO A 69 -13.53 3.99 -11.43
N CYS A 70 -12.68 3.08 -11.89
CA CYS A 70 -11.51 3.46 -12.68
C CYS A 70 -11.89 3.88 -14.09
N ILE A 71 -11.24 4.90 -14.61
CA ILE A 71 -11.42 5.38 -15.99
C ILE A 71 -10.15 5.00 -16.76
N ASN A 72 -10.25 4.10 -17.74
CA ASN A 72 -9.08 3.54 -18.45
C ASN A 72 -8.00 2.99 -17.48
N TYR A 73 -8.42 2.33 -16.41
CA TYR A 73 -7.54 1.80 -15.35
C TYR A 73 -6.75 2.85 -14.56
N LEU A 74 -7.13 4.12 -14.69
CA LEU A 74 -6.54 5.24 -14.00
C LEU A 74 -7.59 5.87 -13.07
N CYS A 75 -7.08 6.50 -12.01
CA CYS A 75 -7.89 7.23 -11.05
C CYS A 75 -7.41 8.68 -10.97
N PRO A 76 -8.33 9.62 -10.69
CA PRO A 76 -7.95 11.03 -10.55
C PRO A 76 -7.10 11.24 -9.28
N GLY A 77 -6.17 12.19 -9.36
CA GLY A 77 -5.32 12.58 -8.24
C GLY A 77 -4.28 11.51 -7.87
N ASP A 78 -4.13 11.28 -6.58
CA ASP A 78 -3.26 10.29 -5.95
C ASP A 78 -4.01 8.99 -5.59
N ALA A 79 -5.21 8.79 -6.12
CA ALA A 79 -5.94 7.54 -5.94
C ALA A 79 -5.37 6.42 -6.81
N PHE A 80 -5.55 5.18 -6.38
CA PHE A 80 -5.16 4.00 -7.14
C PHE A 80 -6.35 3.19 -7.62
N CYS A 81 -6.20 2.55 -8.78
CA CYS A 81 -7.16 1.61 -9.31
C CYS A 81 -6.90 0.21 -8.75
N HIS A 82 -7.91 -0.39 -8.13
CA HIS A 82 -7.91 -1.78 -7.72
C HIS A 82 -9.25 -2.45 -8.02
N GLN A 83 -9.24 -3.58 -8.73
CA GLN A 83 -10.44 -4.31 -9.15
C GLN A 83 -11.48 -3.43 -9.87
N GLY A 84 -11.02 -2.45 -10.66
CA GLY A 84 -11.90 -1.52 -11.38
C GLY A 84 -12.50 -0.39 -10.53
N HIS A 85 -12.08 -0.25 -9.28
CA HIS A 85 -12.49 0.83 -8.37
C HIS A 85 -11.31 1.69 -7.91
N CYS A 86 -11.56 2.98 -7.72
CA CYS A 86 -10.57 3.94 -7.24
C CYS A 86 -10.60 4.05 -5.71
N TYR A 87 -9.44 3.90 -5.09
CA TYR A 87 -9.25 4.02 -3.64
C TYR A 87 -8.17 5.06 -3.34
N ASN A 88 -8.27 5.71 -2.18
CA ASN A 88 -7.29 6.69 -1.77
C ASN A 88 -5.98 6.00 -1.32
N ASN A 89 -4.82 6.55 -1.66
CA ASN A 89 -3.52 6.03 -1.19
C ASN A 89 -3.32 6.18 0.34
N ASN A 90 -4.24 6.84 1.03
CA ASN A 90 -4.23 7.06 2.48
C ASN A 90 -4.96 5.98 3.31
N VAL A 91 -5.41 4.88 2.68
CA VAL A 91 -6.08 3.76 3.37
C VAL A 91 -5.07 2.82 4.04
#